data_AF-A0A6I3KN91-F1
#
_entry.id   AF-A0A6I3KN91-F1
#
_cell.length_a   1.000
_cell.length_b   1.000
_cell.length_c   1.000
_cell.angle_alpha   90.00
_cell.angle_beta   90.00
_cell.angle_gamma   90.00
#
_symmetry.space_group_name_H-M   'P 1'
#
loop_
_entity.id
_entity.type
_entity.pdbx_description
1 polymer ?
#
loop_
_entity_poly.entity_id
_entity_poly.type
_entity_poly.pdbx_seq_one_letter_code
_entity_poly.pdbx_strand_id
1 'polypeptide(L)'
;MSKIETMAFNPWLTLARPVLQGLPEQAFEKSASLTVQWLEFLNLRLQEDMGLWNSLARCKTPQDVQRAYADFGKTAWAQYQEYFRALAGTALPKQEIVPVQGSHAKYKAAA
;
A
#
# COMPACT_ATOMS: atom_id res chain seq x y z
N MET A 1 1.52 23.23 -29.89
CA MET A 1 1.39 21.98 -29.11
C MET A 1 2.59 21.87 -28.17
N SER A 2 2.41 22.18 -26.88
CA SER A 2 3.44 21.99 -25.85
C SER A 2 2.87 21.08 -24.77
N LYS A 3 3.52 19.94 -24.54
CA LYS A 3 3.13 18.84 -23.65
C LYS A 3 3.21 19.18 -22.14
N ILE A 4 3.28 20.46 -21.77
CA ILE A 4 3.58 20.91 -20.39
C ILE A 4 2.30 21.28 -19.62
N GLU A 5 1.18 21.58 -20.29
CA GLU A 5 -0.06 22.02 -19.61
C GLU A 5 -0.85 20.90 -18.91
N THR A 6 -0.55 19.62 -19.15
CA THR A 6 -1.23 18.50 -18.49
C THR A 6 -0.75 18.22 -17.07
N MET A 7 0.29 18.88 -16.56
CA MET A 7 0.72 18.75 -15.16
C MET A 7 -0.08 19.61 -14.17
N ALA A 8 -0.90 20.55 -14.66
CA ALA A 8 -1.43 21.63 -13.82
C ALA A 8 -2.74 21.34 -13.08
N PHE A 9 -3.40 20.20 -13.25
CA PHE A 9 -4.64 19.96 -12.52
C PHE A 9 -4.78 18.51 -12.10
N ASN A 10 -4.10 18.16 -11.01
CA ASN A 10 -4.54 17.04 -10.20
C ASN A 10 -5.32 17.58 -9.00
N PRO A 11 -6.67 17.63 -9.04
CA PRO A 11 -7.49 18.26 -8.02
C PRO A 11 -7.18 17.77 -6.60
N TRP A 12 -6.79 16.50 -6.46
CA TRP A 12 -6.42 15.93 -5.16
C TRP A 12 -5.13 16.53 -4.59
N LEU A 13 -4.16 16.93 -5.43
CA LEU A 13 -2.93 17.59 -4.96
C LEU A 13 -3.22 18.99 -4.41
N THR A 14 -4.19 19.70 -4.98
CA THR A 14 -4.64 21.00 -4.46
C THR A 14 -5.34 20.85 -3.12
N LEU A 15 -6.14 19.79 -2.95
CA LEU A 15 -6.79 19.46 -1.66
C LEU A 15 -5.78 18.97 -0.60
N ALA A 16 -4.75 18.24 -1.00
CA ALA A 16 -3.70 17.74 -0.10
C ALA A 16 -2.59 18.77 0.19
N ARG A 17 -2.53 19.88 -0.55
CA ARG A 17 -1.49 20.92 -0.44
C ARG A 17 -1.19 21.39 0.99
N PRO A 18 -2.18 21.77 1.84
CA PRO A 18 -1.89 22.22 3.20
C PRO A 18 -1.29 21.12 4.08
N VAL A 19 -1.66 19.85 3.82
CA VAL A 19 -1.09 18.70 4.52
C VAL A 19 0.36 18.49 4.08
N LEU A 20 0.64 18.54 2.77
CA LEU A 20 1.98 18.36 2.22
C LEU A 20 2.96 19.47 2.62
N GLN A 21 2.49 20.72 2.74
CA GLN A 21 3.31 21.86 3.17
C GLN A 21 3.66 21.83 4.67
N GLY A 22 2.88 21.12 5.49
CA GLY A 22 3.15 20.95 6.92
C GLY A 22 4.07 19.78 7.26
N LEU A 23 4.44 18.96 6.27
CA LEU A 23 5.31 17.81 6.49
C LEU A 23 6.78 18.23 6.49
N PRO A 24 7.59 17.75 7.47
CA PRO A 24 9.03 17.95 7.42
C PRO A 24 9.60 17.22 6.20
N GLU A 25 10.69 17.70 5.61
CA GLU A 25 11.38 17.06 4.48
C GLU A 25 11.72 15.58 4.76
N GLN A 26 12.07 15.29 6.02
CA GLN A 26 12.29 13.95 6.55
C GLN A 26 11.08 13.01 6.43
N ALA A 27 9.85 13.54 6.38
CA ALA A 27 8.65 12.73 6.16
C ALA A 27 8.55 12.25 4.71
N PHE A 28 8.99 13.07 3.74
CA PHE A 28 9.05 12.66 2.33
C PHE A 28 10.11 11.57 2.13
N GLU A 29 11.29 11.73 2.70
CA GLU A 29 12.35 10.71 2.64
C GLU A 29 11.92 9.38 3.28
N LYS A 30 11.30 9.44 4.47
CA LYS A 30 10.72 8.26 5.11
C LYS A 30 9.62 7.64 4.26
N SER A 31 8.73 8.42 3.66
CA SER A 31 7.67 7.91 2.78
C SER A 31 8.22 7.26 1.51
N ALA A 32 9.30 7.80 0.94
CA ALA A 32 9.98 7.24 -0.22
C ALA A 32 10.61 5.89 0.14
N SER A 33 11.30 5.81 1.29
CA SER A 33 11.88 4.55 1.76
C SER A 33 10.84 3.47 2.05
N LEU A 34 9.68 3.85 2.60
CA LEU A 34 8.55 2.94 2.83
C LEU A 34 7.92 2.47 1.51
N THR A 35 7.85 3.37 0.53
CA THR A 35 7.36 3.04 -0.81
C THR A 35 8.28 2.04 -1.50
N VAL A 36 9.60 2.21 -1.41
CA VAL A 36 10.57 1.26 -1.98
C VAL A 36 10.43 -0.12 -1.32
N GLN A 37 10.43 -0.18 0.02
CA GLN A 37 10.25 -1.44 0.75
C GLN A 37 8.92 -2.14 0.39
N TRP A 38 7.85 -1.36 0.20
CA TRP A 38 6.56 -1.90 -0.22
C TRP A 38 6.61 -2.48 -1.64
N LEU A 39 7.27 -1.79 -2.58
CA LEU A 39 7.42 -2.28 -3.95
C LEU A 39 8.28 -3.54 -4.02
N GLU A 40 9.35 -3.63 -3.23
CA GLU A 40 10.18 -4.83 -3.10
C GLU A 40 9.36 -6.02 -2.57
N PHE A 41 8.55 -5.79 -1.54
CA PHE A 41 7.64 -6.80 -1.00
C PHE A 41 6.60 -7.26 -2.05
N LEU A 42 5.99 -6.33 -2.77
CA LEU A 42 5.03 -6.66 -3.84
C LEU A 42 5.68 -7.47 -4.97
N ASN A 43 6.91 -7.12 -5.37
CA ASN A 43 7.66 -7.87 -6.37
C ASN A 43 7.93 -9.32 -5.90
N LEU A 44 8.36 -9.49 -4.65
CA LEU A 44 8.56 -10.81 -4.05
C LEU A 44 7.25 -11.63 -4.04
N ARG A 45 6.15 -11.03 -3.60
CA ARG A 45 4.84 -11.70 -3.58
C ARG A 45 4.35 -12.09 -4.97
N LEU A 46 4.57 -11.23 -5.96
CA LEU A 46 4.23 -11.53 -7.36
C LEU A 46 5.02 -12.73 -7.90
N GLN A 47 6.30 -12.85 -7.55
CA GLN A 47 7.11 -14.01 -7.93
C GLN A 47 6.58 -15.31 -7.31
N GLU A 48 6.18 -15.27 -6.04
CA GLU A 48 5.56 -16.41 -5.35
C GLU A 48 4.22 -16.80 -5.98
N ASP A 49 3.40 -15.82 -6.37
CA ASP A 49 2.13 -16.05 -7.05
C ASP A 49 2.36 -16.74 -8.41
N MET A 50 3.34 -16.29 -9.18
CA MET A 50 3.75 -16.97 -10.42
C MET A 50 4.31 -18.37 -10.16
N GLY A 51 5.07 -18.54 -9.07
CA GLY A 51 5.57 -19.84 -8.62
C GLY A 51 4.44 -20.83 -8.32
N LEU A 52 3.38 -20.37 -7.65
CA LEU A 52 2.19 -21.17 -7.37
C LEU A 52 1.52 -21.64 -8.67
N TRP A 53 1.34 -20.75 -9.65
CA TRP A 53 0.78 -21.15 -10.96
C TRP A 53 1.61 -22.25 -11.63
N ASN A 54 2.94 -22.11 -11.61
CA ASN A 54 3.85 -23.13 -12.13
C ASN A 54 3.79 -24.46 -11.35
N SER A 55 3.50 -24.40 -10.05
CA SER A 55 3.31 -25.60 -9.21
C SER A 55 1.98 -26.28 -9.54
N LEU A 56 0.90 -25.50 -9.61
CA LEU A 56 -0.45 -25.98 -9.92
C LEU A 56 -0.53 -26.63 -11.30
N ALA A 57 0.16 -26.06 -12.29
CA ALA A 57 0.25 -26.63 -13.64
C ALA A 57 0.89 -28.03 -13.69
N ARG A 58 1.64 -28.42 -12.65
CA ARG A 58 2.32 -29.72 -12.53
C ARG A 58 1.57 -30.72 -11.65
N CYS A 59 0.54 -30.30 -10.92
CA CYS A 59 -0.26 -31.16 -10.05
C CYS A 59 -1.02 -32.22 -10.87
N LYS A 60 -1.00 -33.47 -10.41
CA LYS A 60 -1.74 -34.57 -11.07
C LYS A 60 -2.93 -35.05 -10.25
N THR A 61 -2.96 -34.68 -8.97
CA THR A 61 -3.99 -35.10 -8.03
C THR A 61 -4.51 -33.91 -7.21
N PRO A 62 -5.75 -34.00 -6.67
CA PRO A 62 -6.26 -32.99 -5.74
C PRO A 62 -5.38 -32.80 -4.49
N GLN A 63 -4.71 -33.88 -4.04
CA GLN A 63 -3.78 -33.82 -2.91
C GLN A 63 -2.54 -32.98 -3.23
N ASP A 64 -2.04 -33.02 -4.48
CA ASP A 64 -0.94 -32.18 -4.92
C ASP A 64 -1.32 -30.70 -4.90
N VAL A 65 -2.55 -30.38 -5.34
CA VAL A 65 -3.09 -29.02 -5.30
C VAL A 65 -3.20 -28.52 -3.87
N GLN A 66 -3.76 -29.34 -2.97
CA GLN A 66 -3.87 -28.99 -1.56
C GLN A 66 -2.50 -28.72 -0.92
N ARG A 67 -1.49 -29.54 -1.24
CA ARG A 67 -0.12 -29.35 -0.77
C ARG A 67 0.49 -28.05 -1.30
N ALA A 68 0.34 -27.78 -2.60
CA ALA A 68 0.85 -26.55 -3.22
C ALA A 68 0.26 -25.28 -2.56
N TYR A 69 -1.06 -25.26 -2.30
CA TYR A 69 -1.69 -24.14 -1.60
C TYR A 69 -1.27 -24.04 -0.13
N ALA A 70 -1.11 -25.17 0.57
CA ALA A 70 -0.66 -25.17 1.96
C ALA A 70 0.76 -24.61 2.09
N ASP A 71 1.67 -24.99 1.20
CA ASP A 71 3.05 -24.52 1.21
C ASP A 71 3.14 -23.05 0.81
N PHE A 72 2.36 -22.63 -0.19
CA PHE A 72 2.21 -21.22 -0.55
C PHE A 72 1.67 -20.39 0.62
N GLY A 73 0.62 -20.85 1.30
CA GLY A 73 0.01 -20.14 2.42
C GLY A 73 0.96 -19.97 3.62
N LYS A 74 1.74 -21.02 3.96
CA LYS A 74 2.79 -20.93 4.98
C LYS A 74 3.86 -19.89 4.63
N THR A 75 4.30 -19.92 3.38
CA THR A 75 5.33 -19.00 2.86
C THR A 75 4.83 -17.57 2.89
N ALA A 76 3.61 -17.32 2.37
CA ALA A 76 2.99 -16.01 2.40
C ALA A 76 2.83 -15.48 3.84
N TRP A 77 2.36 -16.31 4.77
CA TRP A 77 2.21 -15.92 6.17
C TRP A 77 3.54 -15.48 6.80
N ALA A 78 4.63 -16.26 6.58
CA ALA A 78 5.95 -15.91 7.08
C ALA A 78 6.45 -14.58 6.49
N GLN A 79 6.30 -14.39 5.18
CA GLN A 79 6.71 -13.17 4.47
C GLN A 79 5.94 -11.92 4.95
N TYR A 80 4.62 -12.02 5.14
CA TYR A 80 3.82 -10.92 5.69
C TYR A 80 4.22 -10.58 7.13
N GLN A 81 4.45 -11.60 7.98
CA GLN A 81 4.90 -11.36 9.34
C GLN A 81 6.24 -10.64 9.38
N GLU A 82 7.20 -11.04 8.54
CA GLU A 82 8.51 -10.41 8.44
C GLU A 82 8.38 -8.95 7.98
N TYR A 83 7.61 -8.70 6.90
CA TYR A 83 7.39 -7.37 6.38
C TYR A 83 6.71 -6.44 7.40
N PHE A 84 5.67 -6.90 8.09
CA PHE A 84 5.00 -6.08 9.12
C PHE A 84 5.86 -5.84 10.35
N ARG A 85 6.74 -6.78 10.74
CA ARG A 85 7.73 -6.53 11.80
C ARG A 85 8.72 -5.45 11.40
N ALA A 86 9.22 -5.50 10.17
CA ALA A 86 10.11 -4.47 9.63
C ALA A 86 9.41 -3.10 9.61
N LEU A 87 8.18 -3.03 9.09
CA LEU A 87 7.37 -1.81 9.10
C LEU A 87 7.10 -1.26 10.50
N ALA A 88 6.74 -2.12 11.46
CA ALA A 88 6.52 -1.70 12.85
C ALA A 88 7.82 -1.16 13.50
N GLY A 89 8.98 -1.70 13.13
CA GLY A 89 10.29 -1.18 13.52
C GLY A 89 10.63 0.19 12.93
N THR A 90 10.00 0.58 11.82
CA THR A 90 10.13 1.90 11.20
C THR A 90 9.14 2.95 11.73
N ALA A 91 8.47 2.67 12.85
CA ALA A 91 7.34 3.44 13.40
C ALA A 91 7.39 4.95 13.12
N LEU A 92 6.46 5.40 12.28
CA LEU A 92 6.04 6.80 12.22
C LEU A 92 5.65 7.25 13.65
N PRO A 93 5.95 8.51 14.03
CA PRO A 93 5.47 9.03 15.30
C PRO A 93 3.96 8.83 15.36
N LYS A 94 3.49 8.34 16.51
CA LYS A 94 2.08 8.10 16.85
C LYS A 94 1.25 9.27 16.30
N GLN A 95 0.61 9.08 15.15
CA GLN A 95 -0.25 10.12 14.59
C GLN A 95 -1.41 10.25 15.55
N GLU A 96 -1.41 11.34 16.31
CA GLU A 96 -2.61 11.81 16.98
C GLU A 96 -3.60 12.13 15.85
N ILE A 97 -4.63 11.30 15.73
CA ILE A 97 -5.69 11.45 14.74
C ILE A 97 -6.35 12.79 15.04
N VAL A 98 -5.97 13.85 14.32
CA VAL A 98 -6.68 15.13 14.40
C VAL A 98 -8.08 14.86 13.83
N PRO A 99 -9.15 14.99 14.62
CA PRO A 99 -10.49 14.72 14.13
C PRO A 99 -10.77 15.70 12.99
N VAL A 100 -11.06 15.17 11.80
CA VAL A 100 -11.62 15.93 10.69
C VAL A 100 -12.98 16.45 11.17
N GLN A 101 -13.03 17.70 11.62
CA GLN A 101 -14.30 18.37 11.89
C GLN A 101 -15.09 18.43 10.59
N GLY A 102 -16.20 17.69 10.59
CA GLY A 102 -17.00 17.39 9.40
C GLY A 102 -17.49 18.63 8.66
N SER A 103 -17.41 18.58 7.33
CA SER A 103 -18.00 19.56 6.41
C SER A 103 -19.52 19.40 6.22
N HIS A 104 -20.23 18.75 7.14
CA HIS A 104 -21.68 18.50 7.04
C HIS A 104 -22.54 19.60 7.68
N ALA A 105 -22.23 20.87 7.43
CA ALA A 105 -23.01 22.01 7.95
C ALA A 105 -23.76 22.82 6.89
N LYS A 106 -24.09 22.25 5.71
CA LYS A 106 -24.80 23.02 4.66
C LYS A 106 -25.98 22.33 3.95
N TYR A 107 -26.67 21.41 4.61
CA TYR A 107 -28.02 21.04 4.16
C TYR A 107 -29.00 21.13 5.32
N LYS A 108 -29.46 22.37 5.60
CA LYS A 108 -30.70 22.61 6.32
C LYS A 108 -31.58 23.53 5.47
N ALA A 109 -32.80 23.05 5.27
CA ALA A 109 -34.02 23.75 4.88
C ALA A 109 -34.15 24.27 3.43
N ALA A 110 -34.92 23.52 2.64
CA ALA A 110 -36.08 24.09 1.95
C ALA A 110 -37.21 23.05 2.05
N ALA A 111 -38.07 23.25 3.04
CA ALA A 111 -39.43 22.72 3.05
C ALA A 111 -40.33 23.80 2.44
#